data_AF-A0A821LBA0-F1
#
_entry.id   AF-A0A821LBA0-F1
#
_cell.length_a   1.000
_cell.length_b   1.000
_cell.length_c   1.000
_cell.angle_alpha   90.00
_cell.angle_beta   90.00
_cell.angle_gamma   90.00
#
_symmetry.space_group_name_H-M   'P 1'
#
loop_
_entity.id
_entity.type
_entity.pdbx_description
1 polymer ?
#
loop_
_entity_poly.entity_id
_entity_poly.type
_entity_poly.pdbx_seq_one_letter_code
_entity_poly.pdbx_strand_id
1 'polypeptide(L)'
;VPYKSESYSNQNDPIDKDVPYCNVKSFPANIEHCTIWAREKFESTFSMKPSLYNSIMSQENIWNRINNGETIDDLPKIYKFMKRKCTNWNNCLNSAREKFDKYFSNKARDLLHKFPADMVDDKGILYWKLPKRAPTPIDFDINNNLHYDFVLSCAKILAKIYAVS
;
A
#
# COMPACT_ATOMS: atom_id res chain seq x y z
N VAL A 1 20.03 37.21 -16.38
CA VAL A 1 20.11 38.61 -16.85
C VAL A 1 19.77 38.66 -18.33
N PRO A 2 18.71 39.39 -18.73
CA PRO A 2 18.37 39.52 -20.15
C PRO A 2 19.60 39.92 -20.97
N TYR A 3 19.85 39.19 -22.05
CA TYR A 3 20.99 39.38 -22.97
C TYR A 3 22.40 39.19 -22.37
N LYS A 4 22.53 38.67 -21.13
CA LYS A 4 23.84 38.43 -20.49
C LYS A 4 24.00 37.07 -19.83
N SER A 5 22.91 36.33 -19.58
CA SER A 5 22.98 34.96 -19.09
C SER A 5 21.99 34.08 -19.84
N GLU A 6 22.27 32.79 -19.86
CA GLU A 6 21.29 31.78 -20.25
C GLU A 6 20.09 31.83 -19.30
N SER A 7 18.93 31.41 -19.82
CA SER A 7 17.73 31.19 -19.00
C SER A 7 17.88 29.87 -18.25
N TYR A 8 17.23 29.76 -17.09
CA TYR A 8 17.19 28.51 -16.32
C TYR A 8 16.73 27.32 -17.17
N SER A 9 15.79 27.55 -18.10
CA SER A 9 15.27 26.54 -19.05
C SER A 9 16.26 26.05 -20.10
N ASN A 10 17.45 26.66 -20.22
CA ASN A 10 18.51 26.18 -21.13
C ASN A 10 19.34 25.04 -20.52
N GLN A 11 19.20 24.77 -19.23
CA GLN A 11 19.76 23.58 -18.59
C GLN A 11 18.66 22.54 -18.42
N ASN A 12 18.94 21.31 -18.86
CA ASN A 12 18.09 20.19 -18.51
C ASN A 12 18.38 19.83 -17.06
N ASP A 13 17.39 20.01 -16.19
CA ASP A 13 17.44 19.48 -14.83
C ASP A 13 17.65 17.95 -14.90
N PRO A 14 18.43 17.36 -13.97
CA PRO A 14 18.53 15.92 -13.89
C PRO A 14 17.14 15.33 -13.73
N ILE A 15 16.78 14.40 -14.62
CA ILE A 15 15.49 13.70 -14.55
C ILE A 15 15.50 12.85 -13.27
N ASP A 16 14.52 13.07 -12.40
CA ASP A 16 14.27 12.19 -11.25
C ASP A 16 14.09 10.76 -11.76
N LYS A 17 14.98 9.86 -11.33
CA LYS A 17 14.91 8.45 -11.72
C LYS A 17 13.86 7.76 -10.87
N ASP A 18 12.76 7.35 -11.49
CA ASP A 18 11.76 6.51 -10.85
C ASP A 18 12.38 5.18 -10.38
N VAL A 19 12.09 4.80 -9.14
CA VAL A 19 12.52 3.51 -8.59
C VAL A 19 11.77 2.39 -9.31
N PRO A 20 12.46 1.33 -9.80
CA PRO A 20 11.78 0.20 -10.43
C PRO A 20 10.72 -0.42 -9.52
N TYR A 21 9.54 -0.68 -10.07
CA TYR A 21 8.39 -1.20 -9.32
C TYR A 21 8.67 -2.46 -8.49
N CYS A 22 9.52 -3.36 -9.01
CA CYS A 22 9.91 -4.58 -8.30
C CYS A 22 10.71 -4.31 -7.02
N ASN A 23 11.53 -3.25 -7.00
CA ASN A 23 12.31 -2.84 -5.84
C ASN A 23 11.41 -2.25 -4.75
N VAL A 24 10.33 -1.54 -5.12
CA VAL A 24 9.36 -1.01 -4.16
C VAL A 24 8.46 -2.11 -3.60
N LYS A 25 8.00 -3.04 -4.45
CA LYS A 25 6.99 -4.03 -4.04
C LYS A 25 7.50 -5.28 -3.36
N SER A 26 8.65 -5.79 -3.80
CA SER A 26 9.11 -7.13 -3.43
C SER A 26 10.51 -7.13 -2.81
N PHE A 27 11.38 -6.20 -3.23
CA PHE A 27 12.78 -6.18 -2.81
C PHE A 27 13.25 -4.78 -2.39
N PRO A 28 12.63 -4.16 -1.36
CA PRO A 28 13.11 -2.90 -0.84
C PRO A 28 14.51 -3.09 -0.25
N ALA A 29 15.47 -2.29 -0.71
CA ALA A 29 16.87 -2.41 -0.36
C ALA A 29 17.36 -1.26 0.55
N ASN A 30 16.66 -0.12 0.50
CA ASN A 30 16.96 1.09 1.26
C ASN A 30 15.67 1.71 1.84
N ILE A 31 15.84 2.74 2.68
CA ILE A 31 14.71 3.41 3.35
C ILE A 31 13.80 4.16 2.37
N GLU A 32 14.34 4.67 1.27
CA GLU A 32 13.56 5.37 0.23
C GLU A 32 12.51 4.45 -0.39
N HIS A 33 12.89 3.20 -0.73
CA HIS A 33 11.96 2.21 -1.26
C HIS A 33 10.82 1.91 -0.26
N CYS A 34 11.16 1.80 1.03
CA CYS A 34 10.17 1.59 2.09
C CYS A 34 9.20 2.78 2.22
N THR A 35 9.71 4.01 2.13
CA THR A 35 8.92 5.24 2.21
C THR A 35 7.97 5.37 1.02
N ILE A 36 8.45 5.09 -0.20
CA ILE A 36 7.60 5.08 -1.41
C ILE A 36 6.50 4.03 -1.26
N TRP A 37 6.85 2.81 -0.85
CA TRP A 37 5.88 1.74 -0.61
C TRP A 37 4.83 2.16 0.43
N ALA A 38 5.24 2.79 1.53
CA ALA A 38 4.35 3.22 2.59
C ALA A 38 3.36 4.29 2.08
N ARG A 39 3.86 5.28 1.33
CA ARG A 39 3.05 6.32 0.68
C ARG A 39 2.01 5.72 -0.25
N GLU A 40 2.40 4.81 -1.15
CA GLU A 40 1.46 4.13 -2.04
C GLU A 40 0.39 3.34 -1.27
N LYS A 41 0.76 2.67 -0.17
CA LYS A 41 -0.19 1.90 0.64
C LYS A 41 -1.17 2.81 1.37
N PHE A 42 -0.70 3.94 1.87
CA PHE A 42 -1.52 4.97 2.48
C PHE A 42 -2.53 5.51 1.46
N GLU A 43 -2.06 6.01 0.32
CA GLU A 43 -2.89 6.64 -0.71
C GLU A 43 -3.93 5.66 -1.27
N SER A 44 -3.49 4.47 -1.67
CA SER A 44 -4.39 3.45 -2.22
C SER A 44 -5.42 2.93 -1.23
N THR A 45 -5.18 3.05 0.08
CA THR A 45 -6.10 2.54 1.11
C THR A 45 -7.04 3.62 1.61
N PHE A 46 -6.52 4.82 1.87
CA PHE A 46 -7.23 5.86 2.62
C PHE A 46 -7.69 7.02 1.75
N SER A 47 -7.22 7.14 0.50
CA SER A 47 -7.65 8.17 -0.44
C SER A 47 -8.38 7.56 -1.64
N MET A 48 -7.69 6.75 -2.44
CA MET A 48 -8.23 6.26 -3.72
C MET A 48 -9.49 5.40 -3.55
N LYS A 49 -9.50 4.46 -2.59
CA LYS A 49 -10.66 3.58 -2.38
C LYS A 49 -11.89 4.32 -1.86
N PRO A 50 -11.79 5.16 -0.80
CA PRO A 50 -12.91 6.03 -0.41
C PRO A 50 -13.37 6.96 -1.54
N SER A 51 -12.43 7.56 -2.29
CA SER A 51 -12.77 8.44 -3.41
C SER A 51 -13.53 7.70 -4.51
N LEU A 52 -13.11 6.47 -4.84
CA LEU A 52 -13.80 5.64 -5.82
C LEU A 52 -15.23 5.29 -5.35
N TYR A 53 -15.38 4.93 -4.08
CA TYR A 53 -16.70 4.68 -3.48
C TYR A 53 -17.61 5.90 -3.60
N ASN A 54 -17.11 7.07 -3.18
CA ASN A 54 -17.88 8.32 -3.21
C ASN A 54 -18.26 8.71 -4.64
N SER A 55 -17.32 8.59 -5.59
CA SER A 55 -17.56 8.86 -7.01
C SER A 55 -18.73 8.03 -7.54
N ILE A 56 -18.72 6.72 -7.30
CA ILE A 56 -19.79 5.82 -7.78
C ILE A 56 -21.11 6.08 -7.04
N MET A 57 -21.07 6.26 -5.73
CA MET A 57 -22.28 6.48 -4.93
C MET A 57 -22.94 7.84 -5.21
N SER A 58 -22.18 8.81 -5.75
CA SER A 58 -22.69 10.12 -6.17
C SER A 58 -23.33 10.13 -7.56
N GLN A 59 -23.18 9.06 -8.36
CA GLN A 59 -23.80 8.99 -9.68
C GLN A 59 -25.31 8.83 -9.56
N GLU A 60 -26.05 9.67 -10.29
CA GLU A 60 -27.50 9.50 -10.41
C GLU A 60 -27.85 8.16 -11.05
N ASN A 61 -28.96 7.56 -10.63
CA ASN A 61 -29.49 6.32 -11.20
C ASN A 61 -28.56 5.10 -11.14
N ILE A 62 -27.50 5.11 -10.31
CA ILE A 62 -26.55 3.99 -10.22
C ILE A 62 -27.26 2.66 -9.89
N TRP A 63 -28.25 2.69 -9.01
CA TRP A 63 -29.04 1.52 -8.64
C TRP A 63 -29.93 1.02 -9.79
N ASN A 64 -30.49 1.94 -10.58
CA ASN A 64 -31.28 1.58 -11.75
C ASN A 64 -30.41 0.91 -12.81
N ARG A 65 -29.21 1.44 -13.05
CA ARG A 65 -28.22 0.86 -13.97
C ARG A 65 -27.82 -0.55 -13.55
N ILE A 66 -27.50 -0.75 -12.27
CA ILE A 66 -27.19 -2.07 -11.70
C ILE A 66 -28.37 -3.03 -11.87
N ASN A 67 -29.58 -2.60 -11.52
CA ASN A 67 -30.79 -3.44 -11.61
C ASN A 67 -31.14 -3.80 -13.07
N ASN A 68 -30.80 -2.94 -14.02
CA ASN A 68 -30.97 -3.18 -15.45
C ASN A 68 -29.87 -4.06 -16.05
N GLY A 69 -28.94 -4.58 -15.24
CA GLY A 69 -27.87 -5.49 -15.68
C GLY A 69 -26.66 -4.78 -16.29
N GLU A 70 -26.53 -3.47 -16.16
CA GLU A 70 -25.34 -2.75 -16.61
C GLU A 70 -24.12 -3.13 -15.76
N THR A 71 -23.01 -3.44 -16.42
CA THR A 71 -21.76 -3.76 -15.74
C THR A 71 -21.04 -2.47 -15.34
N ILE A 72 -20.72 -2.35 -14.06
CA ILE A 72 -19.90 -1.24 -13.53
C ILE A 72 -18.54 -1.83 -13.15
N ASP A 73 -17.51 -1.50 -13.93
CA ASP A 73 -16.16 -2.08 -13.82
C ASP A 73 -15.55 -1.99 -12.41
N ASP A 74 -15.86 -0.93 -11.69
CA ASP A 74 -15.32 -0.66 -10.36
C ASP A 74 -16.17 -1.21 -9.21
N LEU A 75 -17.36 -1.75 -9.49
CA LEU A 75 -18.26 -2.31 -8.47
C LEU A 75 -17.62 -3.46 -7.69
N PRO A 76 -16.87 -4.41 -8.30
CA PRO A 76 -16.15 -5.44 -7.55
C PRO A 76 -15.10 -4.87 -6.59
N LYS A 77 -14.44 -3.76 -6.96
CA LYS A 77 -13.45 -3.09 -6.12
C LYS A 77 -14.12 -2.44 -4.91
N ILE A 78 -15.26 -1.78 -5.13
CA ILE A 78 -16.09 -1.20 -4.06
C ILE A 78 -16.61 -2.30 -3.14
N TYR A 79 -17.18 -3.37 -3.69
CA TYR A 79 -17.69 -4.47 -2.88
C TYR A 79 -16.61 -5.03 -1.95
N LYS A 80 -15.40 -5.26 -2.48
CA LYS A 80 -14.25 -5.73 -1.68
C LYS A 80 -13.83 -4.73 -0.61
N PHE A 81 -13.91 -3.43 -0.90
CA PHE A 81 -13.63 -2.36 0.07
C PHE A 81 -14.69 -2.34 1.18
N MET A 82 -15.96 -2.44 0.82
CA MET A 82 -17.09 -2.38 1.75
C MET A 82 -17.28 -3.66 2.58
N LYS A 83 -16.84 -4.82 2.08
CA LYS A 83 -16.86 -6.09 2.83
C LYS A 83 -16.12 -6.01 4.16
N ARG A 84 -15.18 -5.07 4.32
CA ARG A 84 -14.43 -4.83 5.56
C ARG A 84 -14.70 -3.44 6.14
N LYS A 85 -15.88 -2.89 5.89
CA LYS A 85 -16.32 -1.63 6.48
C LYS A 85 -16.26 -1.75 8.01
N CYS A 86 -15.73 -0.72 8.66
CA CYS A 86 -15.78 -0.62 10.11
C CYS A 86 -17.12 -0.02 10.54
N THR A 87 -17.78 -0.62 11.54
CA THR A 87 -19.05 -0.12 12.11
C THR A 87 -18.91 0.40 13.53
N ASN A 88 -17.79 0.10 14.20
CA ASN A 88 -17.44 0.54 15.54
C ASN A 88 -15.91 0.58 15.69
N TRP A 89 -15.42 1.19 16.78
CA TRP A 89 -13.99 1.34 17.05
C TRP A 89 -13.21 0.01 17.07
N ASN A 90 -13.78 -1.04 17.65
CA ASN A 90 -13.15 -2.36 17.70
C ASN A 90 -12.97 -2.96 16.29
N ASN A 91 -13.90 -2.72 15.37
CA ASN A 91 -13.75 -3.13 13.97
C ASN A 91 -12.63 -2.34 13.26
N CYS A 92 -12.46 -1.06 13.57
CA CYS A 92 -11.32 -0.26 13.09
C CYS A 92 -9.99 -0.83 13.57
N LEU A 93 -9.90 -1.18 14.86
CA LEU A 93 -8.72 -1.81 15.46
C LEU A 93 -8.41 -3.17 14.83
N ASN A 94 -9.41 -4.04 14.68
CA ASN A 94 -9.23 -5.34 14.02
C ASN A 94 -8.76 -5.18 12.58
N SER A 95 -9.36 -4.26 11.83
CA SER A 95 -8.96 -3.95 10.46
C SER A 95 -7.52 -3.42 10.37
N ALA A 96 -7.09 -2.63 11.36
CA ALA A 96 -5.72 -2.14 11.46
C ALA A 96 -4.73 -3.28 11.79
N ARG A 97 -5.09 -4.20 12.70
CA ARG A 97 -4.25 -5.37 13.00
C ARG A 97 -4.13 -6.31 11.82
N GLU A 98 -5.22 -6.62 11.13
CA GLU A 98 -5.17 -7.41 9.90
C GLU A 98 -4.24 -6.78 8.84
N LYS A 99 -4.23 -5.45 8.73
CA LYS A 99 -3.34 -4.74 7.81
C LYS A 99 -1.88 -4.86 8.23
N PHE A 100 -1.58 -4.73 9.52
CA PHE A 100 -0.23 -4.94 10.04
C PHE A 100 0.26 -6.35 9.68
N ASP A 101 -0.53 -7.37 10.02
CA ASP A 101 -0.14 -8.77 9.76
C ASP A 101 0.04 -9.00 8.26
N LYS A 102 -0.88 -8.48 7.44
CA LYS A 102 -0.78 -8.56 5.98
C LYS A 102 0.50 -7.94 5.44
N TYR A 103 0.92 -6.80 5.97
CA TYR A 103 2.01 -6.03 5.39
C TYR A 103 3.39 -6.46 5.89
N PHE A 104 3.51 -6.70 7.19
CA PHE A 104 4.80 -6.91 7.85
C PHE A 104 5.06 -8.38 8.18
N SER A 105 4.03 -9.24 8.12
CA SER A 105 4.13 -10.65 8.48
C SER A 105 3.85 -11.56 7.28
N ASN A 106 2.61 -11.60 6.80
CA ASN A 106 2.15 -12.56 5.79
C ASN A 106 2.88 -12.38 4.47
N LYS A 107 3.11 -11.14 4.02
CA LYS A 107 3.89 -10.89 2.81
C LYS A 107 5.31 -11.46 2.87
N ALA A 108 5.98 -11.34 4.02
CA ALA A 108 7.32 -11.87 4.21
C ALA A 108 7.27 -13.42 4.20
N ARG A 109 6.31 -14.01 4.91
CA ARG A 109 6.09 -15.47 4.91
C ARG A 109 5.79 -16.01 3.51
N ASP A 110 4.89 -15.38 2.77
CA ASP A 110 4.54 -15.76 1.39
C ASP A 110 5.76 -15.68 0.47
N LEU A 111 6.61 -14.67 0.65
CA LEU A 111 7.82 -14.50 -0.14
C LEU A 111 8.87 -15.56 0.18
N LEU A 112 9.07 -15.88 1.47
CA LEU A 112 9.97 -16.94 1.92
C LEU A 112 9.48 -18.34 1.56
N HIS A 113 8.17 -18.56 1.52
CA HIS A 113 7.60 -19.82 1.03
C HIS A 113 7.90 -20.04 -0.45
N LYS A 114 7.89 -18.96 -1.26
CA LYS A 114 8.22 -19.02 -2.69
C LYS A 114 9.72 -19.09 -2.95
N PHE A 115 10.51 -18.38 -2.14
CA PHE A 115 11.96 -18.30 -2.24
C PHE A 115 12.57 -18.53 -0.85
N PRO A 116 12.80 -19.80 -0.47
CA PRO A 116 13.41 -20.14 0.82
C PRO A 116 14.68 -19.36 1.10
N ALA A 117 14.99 -19.11 2.37
CA ALA A 117 16.12 -18.26 2.77
C ALA A 117 17.47 -18.83 2.31
N ASP A 118 17.56 -20.16 2.20
CA ASP A 118 18.70 -20.95 1.77
C ASP A 118 18.66 -21.32 0.27
N MET A 119 17.71 -20.80 -0.49
CA MET A 119 17.57 -21.09 -1.91
C MET A 119 18.84 -20.69 -2.68
N VAL A 120 19.35 -21.64 -3.48
CA VAL A 120 20.50 -21.44 -4.39
C VAL A 120 20.09 -21.69 -5.84
N ASP A 121 20.81 -21.07 -6.78
CA ASP A 121 20.70 -21.38 -8.22
C ASP A 121 21.51 -22.63 -8.60
N ASP A 122 21.43 -23.04 -9.88
CA ASP A 122 22.14 -24.21 -10.41
C ASP A 122 23.68 -24.14 -10.26
N LYS A 123 24.22 -22.94 -10.00
CA LYS A 123 25.65 -22.70 -9.77
C LYS A 123 26.00 -22.65 -8.28
N GLY A 124 25.05 -22.93 -7.39
CA GLY A 124 25.22 -22.89 -5.94
C GLY A 124 25.22 -21.48 -5.35
N ILE A 125 24.79 -20.46 -6.11
CA ILE A 125 24.78 -19.07 -5.64
C ILE A 125 23.45 -18.77 -4.95
N LEU A 126 23.51 -18.20 -3.75
CA LEU A 126 22.32 -17.80 -2.99
C LEU A 126 21.42 -16.85 -3.78
N TYR A 127 20.12 -17.15 -3.77
CA TYR A 127 19.07 -16.31 -4.34
C TYR A 127 19.01 -14.94 -3.63
N TRP A 128 19.14 -14.96 -2.30
CA TRP A 128 19.17 -13.79 -1.43
C TRP A 128 20.59 -13.25 -1.29
N LYS A 129 20.97 -12.40 -2.24
CA LYS A 129 22.23 -11.66 -2.23
C LYS A 129 21.98 -10.20 -2.59
N LEU A 130 22.81 -9.30 -2.07
CA LEU A 130 22.68 -7.87 -2.33
C LEU A 130 22.51 -7.58 -3.83
N PRO A 131 21.57 -6.70 -4.21
CA PRO A 131 20.77 -5.82 -3.35
C PRO A 131 19.53 -6.50 -2.71
N LYS A 132 19.20 -7.75 -3.06
CA LYS A 132 18.04 -8.47 -2.52
C LYS A 132 18.34 -8.96 -1.11
N ARG A 133 17.50 -8.55 -0.15
CA ARG A 133 17.58 -8.97 1.26
C ARG A 133 16.43 -9.92 1.56
N ALA A 134 16.72 -11.06 2.17
CA ALA A 134 15.68 -11.96 2.66
C ALA A 134 14.85 -11.22 3.72
N PRO A 135 13.51 -11.18 3.59
CA PRO A 135 12.68 -10.52 4.57
C PRO A 135 12.64 -11.32 5.88
N THR A 136 12.32 -10.66 6.98
CA THR A 136 11.98 -11.33 8.24
C THR A 136 10.52 -11.00 8.58
N PRO A 137 9.63 -11.99 8.71
CA PRO A 137 8.27 -11.75 9.17
C PRO A 137 8.26 -11.10 10.54
N ILE A 138 7.46 -10.04 10.69
CA ILE A 138 7.30 -9.33 11.95
C ILE A 138 6.00 -9.80 12.60
N ASP A 139 6.13 -10.40 13.78
CA ASP A 139 4.99 -10.67 14.65
C ASP A 139 4.66 -9.43 15.46
N PHE A 140 3.37 -9.20 15.66
CA PHE A 140 2.93 -8.02 16.39
C PHE A 140 3.24 -8.16 17.88
N ASP A 141 3.64 -7.04 18.44
CA ASP A 141 3.89 -6.87 19.86
C ASP A 141 3.32 -5.51 20.25
N ILE A 142 2.41 -5.49 21.22
CA ILE A 142 1.77 -4.26 21.69
C ILE A 142 2.72 -3.35 22.46
N ASN A 143 3.81 -3.90 23.01
CA ASN A 143 4.82 -3.14 23.75
C ASN A 143 5.84 -2.47 22.82
N ASN A 144 5.81 -2.80 21.53
CA ASN A 144 6.61 -2.11 20.53
C ASN A 144 5.87 -0.87 20.04
N ASN A 145 6.46 0.31 20.29
CA ASN A 145 5.86 1.60 19.93
C ASN A 145 5.53 1.70 18.43
N LEU A 146 6.38 1.20 17.53
CA LEU A 146 6.12 1.26 16.08
C LEU A 146 4.91 0.40 15.68
N HIS A 147 4.76 -0.76 16.31
CA HIS A 147 3.63 -1.64 16.06
C HIS A 147 2.33 -1.01 16.58
N TYR A 148 2.37 -0.50 17.81
CA TYR A 148 1.27 0.22 18.44
C TYR A 148 0.85 1.42 17.61
N ASP A 149 1.79 2.29 17.23
CA ASP A 149 1.54 3.51 16.49
C ASP A 149 0.96 3.25 15.10
N PHE A 150 1.45 2.22 14.40
CA PHE A 150 0.87 1.81 13.12
C PHE A 150 -0.61 1.45 13.29
N VAL A 151 -0.92 0.61 14.27
CA VAL A 151 -2.29 0.09 14.49
C VAL A 151 -3.21 1.21 14.92
N LEU A 152 -2.80 2.02 15.90
CA LEU A 152 -3.58 3.14 16.40
C LEU A 152 -3.84 4.17 15.30
N SER A 153 -2.81 4.57 14.57
CA SER A 153 -2.94 5.56 13.48
C SER A 153 -3.83 5.04 12.36
N CYS A 154 -3.63 3.78 11.95
CA CYS A 154 -4.48 3.15 10.94
C CYS A 154 -5.93 3.07 11.40
N ALA A 155 -6.20 2.67 12.65
CA ALA A 155 -7.55 2.58 13.20
C ALA A 155 -8.23 3.96 13.26
N LYS A 156 -7.53 5.01 13.69
CA LYS A 156 -8.04 6.39 13.69
C LYS A 156 -8.44 6.87 12.30
N ILE A 157 -7.60 6.61 11.29
CA ILE A 157 -7.91 6.99 9.90
C ILE A 157 -9.12 6.22 9.39
N LEU A 158 -9.21 4.91 9.66
CA LEU A 158 -10.37 4.09 9.29
C LEU A 158 -11.66 4.58 9.95
N ALA A 159 -11.60 4.93 11.24
CA ALA A 159 -12.73 5.48 11.97
C ALA A 159 -13.23 6.77 11.31
N LYS A 160 -12.31 7.67 10.92
CA LYS A 160 -12.64 8.89 10.18
C LYS A 160 -13.28 8.61 8.82
N ILE A 161 -12.74 7.65 8.05
CA ILE A 161 -13.27 7.28 6.73
C ILE A 161 -14.69 6.71 6.82
N TYR A 162 -14.96 5.88 7.83
CA TYR A 162 -16.26 5.21 8.00
C TYR A 162 -17.22 5.96 8.93
N ALA A 163 -16.87 7.18 9.37
CA ALA A 163 -17.63 7.99 10.30
C ALA A 163 -18.02 7.23 11.59
N VAL A 164 -17.06 6.51 12.15
CA VAL A 164 -17.19 5.78 13.42
C VAL A 164 -16.63 6.64 14.54
N SER A 165 -17.44 6.86 15.58
CA SER A 165 -17.08 7.52 16.83
C SER A 165 -16.47 6.56 17.85
#